data_AF-A0A1S6HXT8-F1
#
_entry.id   AF-A0A1S6HXT8-F1
#
_cell.length_a   1.000
_cell.length_b   1.000
_cell.length_c   1.000
_cell.angle_alpha   90.00
_cell.angle_beta   90.00
_cell.angle_gamma   90.00
#
_symmetry.space_group_name_H-M   'P 1'
#
loop_
_entity.id
_entity.type
_entity.pdbx_description
1 polymer ?
#
loop_
_entity_poly.entity_id
_entity_poly.type
_entity_poly.pdbx_seq_one_letter_code
_entity_poly.pdbx_strand_id
1 'polypeptide(L)' 'MSIKSMTPKLAQRIVNRVKTSDSLLSDVAKEFGVSTKTVYLLVRQSEQRGGRTNTLKSEINKLTQKLKQLILELKLTKH' A
#
# COMPACT_ATOMS: atom_id res chain seq x y z
N MET A 1 -23.62 -3.74 2.44
CA MET A 1 -22.54 -4.42 1.70
C MET A 1 -21.46 -4.93 2.64
N SER A 2 -20.99 -6.16 2.46
CA SER A 2 -19.85 -6.73 3.22
C SER A 2 -18.56 -6.59 2.41
N ILE A 3 -17.42 -6.39 3.08
CA ILE A 3 -16.10 -6.20 2.43
C ILE A 3 -15.74 -7.39 1.52
N LYS A 4 -16.23 -8.60 1.84
CA LYS A 4 -15.99 -9.82 1.04
C LYS A 4 -16.58 -9.78 -0.38
N SER A 5 -17.60 -8.96 -0.64
CA SER A 5 -18.24 -8.87 -1.96
C SER A 5 -17.79 -7.65 -2.77
N MET A 6 -16.84 -6.88 -2.26
CA MET A 6 -16.41 -5.62 -2.87
C MET A 6 -15.21 -5.82 -3.80
N THR A 7 -15.27 -5.23 -4.99
CA THR A 7 -14.16 -5.34 -5.95
C THR A 7 -12.93 -4.54 -5.46
N PRO A 8 -11.70 -5.02 -5.74
CA PRO A 8 -10.48 -4.29 -5.36
C PRO A 8 -10.42 -2.86 -5.93
N LYS A 9 -10.95 -2.65 -7.14
CA LYS A 9 -11.02 -1.34 -7.79
C LYS A 9 -11.91 -0.37 -7.03
N LEU A 10 -13.07 -0.82 -6.54
CA LEU A 10 -13.96 -0.01 -5.72
C LEU A 10 -13.35 0.32 -4.36
N ALA A 11 -12.73 -0.67 -3.71
CA ALA A 11 -12.01 -0.48 -2.46
C ALA A 11 -10.91 0.60 -2.59
N GLN A 12 -10.13 0.55 -3.67
CA GLN A 12 -9.08 1.55 -3.94
C GLN A 12 -9.66 2.96 -4.16
N ARG A 13 -10.79 3.09 -4.87
CA ARG A 13 -11.47 4.38 -5.07
C ARG A 13 -11.93 4.99 -3.75
N ILE A 14 -12.51 4.18 -2.86
CA ILE A 14 -12.96 4.63 -1.53
C ILE A 14 -11.75 5.11 -0.71
N VAL A 15 -10.67 4.34 -0.66
CA VAL A 15 -9.44 4.73 0.06
C VAL A 15 -8.85 6.03 -0.50
N ASN A 16 -8.76 6.15 -1.83
CA ASN A 16 -8.23 7.35 -2.46
C ASN A 16 -9.11 8.55 -2.12
N ARG A 17 -10.44 8.42 -2.21
CA ARG A 17 -11.37 9.50 -1.86
C ARG A 17 -11.11 10.03 -0.45
N VAL A 18 -11.01 9.13 0.54
CA VAL A 18 -10.72 9.51 1.93
C VAL A 18 -9.35 10.20 2.05
N LYS A 19 -8.34 9.76 1.31
CA LYS A 19 -6.98 10.32 1.41
C LYS A 19 -6.79 11.63 0.66
N THR A 20 -7.61 11.91 -0.35
CA THR A 20 -7.50 13.11 -1.19
C THR A 20 -8.37 14.27 -0.73
N SER A 21 -9.34 14.03 0.16
CA SER A 21 -10.19 15.07 0.71
C SER A 21 -10.24 14.98 2.23
N ASP A 22 -10.30 16.13 2.92
CA ASP A 22 -10.57 16.22 4.36
C ASP A 22 -12.03 15.89 4.69
N SER A 23 -12.57 14.85 4.06
CA SER A 23 -13.95 14.42 4.22
C SER A 23 -14.08 13.43 5.37
N LEU A 24 -15.16 13.57 6.13
CA LEU A 24 -15.48 12.60 7.17
C LEU A 24 -15.75 11.22 6.54
N LEU A 25 -15.33 10.15 7.23
CA LEU A 25 -15.55 8.77 6.77
C LEU A 25 -17.05 8.48 6.54
N SER A 26 -17.93 9.14 7.29
CA SER A 26 -19.39 9.04 7.15
C SER A 26 -19.91 9.60 5.83
N ASP A 27 -19.29 10.64 5.31
CA ASP A 27 -19.73 11.28 4.07
C ASP A 27 -19.29 10.44 2.87
N VAL A 28 -18.07 9.92 2.92
CA VAL A 28 -17.58 8.94 1.95
C VAL A 28 -18.42 7.66 1.99
N ALA A 29 -18.86 7.22 3.18
CA ALA A 29 -19.72 6.06 3.31
C ALA A 29 -21.06 6.24 2.57
N LYS A 30 -21.67 7.42 2.70
CA LYS A 30 -22.91 7.79 1.97
C LYS A 30 -22.67 7.85 0.46
N GLU A 31 -21.59 8.49 0.02
CA GLU A 31 -21.24 8.64 -1.41
C GLU A 31 -21.12 7.28 -2.12
N PHE A 32 -20.58 6.26 -1.43
CA PHE A 32 -20.33 4.95 -2.01
C PHE A 32 -21.35 3.87 -1.62
N GLY A 33 -22.41 4.22 -0.87
CA GLY A 33 -23.43 3.27 -0.43
C GLY A 33 -22.90 2.15 0.47
N VAL A 34 -21.87 2.45 1.28
CA VAL A 34 -21.25 1.51 2.22
C VAL A 34 -21.41 2.00 3.65
N SER A 35 -21.12 1.13 4.63
CA SER A 35 -21.11 1.58 6.03
C SER A 35 -19.82 2.34 6.36
N THR A 36 -19.89 3.28 7.29
CA THR A 36 -18.72 4.00 7.82
C THR A 36 -17.66 3.03 8.35
N LYS A 37 -18.10 1.92 8.99
CA LYS A 37 -17.21 0.84 9.45
C LYS A 37 -16.43 0.22 8.30
N THR A 38 -17.06 0.00 7.15
CA THR A 38 -16.39 -0.52 5.95
C THR A 38 -15.33 0.45 5.46
N VAL A 39 -15.64 1.74 5.37
CA VAL A 39 -14.66 2.77 4.95
C VAL A 39 -13.47 2.79 5.91
N TYR A 40 -13.71 2.83 7.22
CA TYR A 40 -12.65 2.78 8.23
C TYR A 40 -11.73 1.56 8.06
N LEU A 41 -12.30 0.37 7.89
CA LEU A 41 -11.51 -0.86 7.72
C LEU A 41 -10.65 -0.83 6.46
N LEU A 42 -11.16 -0.27 5.35
CA LEU A 42 -10.39 -0.14 4.11
C LEU A 42 -9.20 0.81 4.26
N VAL A 43 -9.42 1.97 4.90
CA VAL A 43 -8.37 2.96 5.12
C VAL A 43 -7.27 2.36 5.99
N ARG A 44 -7.65 1.75 7.12
CA ARG A 44 -6.72 1.08 8.04
C ARG A 44 -5.92 -0.04 7.35
N GLN A 45 -6.57 -0.87 6.54
CA GLN A 45 -5.87 -1.90 5.76
C GLN A 45 -4.92 -1.31 4.72
N SER A 46 -5.28 -0.19 4.10
CA SER A 46 -4.42 0.49 3.13
C SER A 46 -3.14 1.05 3.75
N GLU A 47 -3.22 1.55 4.99
CA GLU A 47 -2.08 2.09 5.73
C GLU A 47 -1.13 0.97 6.15
N GLN A 48 -1.68 -0.15 6.66
CA GLN A 48 -0.89 -1.33 6.99
C GLN A 48 -0.20 -1.94 5.76
N ARG A 49 -0.89 -1.98 4.61
CA ARG A 49 -0.28 -2.42 3.35
C ARG A 49 0.82 -1.46 2.89
N GLY A 50 0.60 -0.15 2.99
CA GLY A 50 1.61 0.86 2.67
C GLY A 50 2.91 0.70 3.47
N GLY A 51 2.79 0.45 4.78
CA GLY A 51 3.94 0.15 5.63
C GLY A 51 4.72 -1.07 5.16
N ARG A 52 4.03 -2.21 4.91
CA ARG A 52 4.67 -3.43 4.42
C ARG A 52 5.34 -3.26 3.06
N THR A 53 4.70 -2.56 2.13
CA THR A 53 5.26 -2.29 0.80
C THR A 53 6.52 -1.43 0.90
N ASN A 54 6.55 -0.43 1.78
CA ASN A 54 7.73 0.41 1.98
C ASN A 54 8.89 -0.37 2.60
N THR A 55 8.61 -1.24 3.59
CA THR A 55 9.63 -2.14 4.15
C THR A 55 10.24 -3.05 3.09
N LEU A 56 9.40 -3.69 2.27
CA LEU A 56 9.86 -4.57 1.19
C LEU A 56 10.71 -3.81 0.14
N LYS A 57 10.31 -2.59 -0.23
CA LYS A 57 11.12 -1.73 -1.12
C LYS A 57 12.50 -1.42 -0.54
N SER A 58 12.57 -1.14 0.76
CA SER A 58 13.83 -0.89 1.46
C SER A 58 14.75 -2.12 1.45
N GLU A 59 14.18 -3.30 1.72
CA GLU A 59 14.93 -4.57 1.68
C GLU A 59 15.44 -4.88 0.27
N ILE A 60 14.61 -4.72 -0.77
CA ILE A 60 15.01 -4.90 -2.17
C ILE A 60 16.19 -3.97 -2.52
N ASN A 61 16.12 -2.70 -2.12
CA ASN A 61 17.20 -1.76 -2.35
C ASN A 61 18.49 -2.19 -1.65
N LYS A 62 18.40 -2.61 -0.39
CA LYS A 62 19.56 -3.10 0.39
C LYS A 62 20.21 -4.32 -0.27
N LEU A 63 19.40 -5.29 -0.70
CA LEU A 63 19.89 -6.48 -1.40
C LEU A 63 20.51 -6.13 -2.75
N THR A 64 19.92 -5.20 -3.50
CA THR A 64 20.44 -4.72 -4.77
C THR A 64 21.81 -4.07 -4.62
N GLN A 65 22.01 -3.25 -3.58
CA GLN A 65 23.31 -2.64 -3.29
C GLN A 65 24.36 -3.70 -2.92
N LYS A 66 23.99 -4.68 -2.08
CA LYS A 66 24.89 -5.79 -1.73
C LYS A 66 25.30 -6.62 -2.95
N LEU A 67 24.36 -6.88 -3.85
CA LEU A 67 24.64 -7.60 -5.11
C LEU A 67 25.62 -6.82 -6.00
N LYS A 68 25.44 -5.50 -6.14
CA LYS A 68 26.37 -4.64 -6.89
C LYS A 68 27.78 -4.67 -6.31
N GLN A 69 27.90 -4.62 -4.98
CA GLN A 69 29.17 -4.69 -4.28
C GLN A 69 29.89 -6.02 -4.54
N LEU A 70 29.18 -7.14 -4.40
CA LEU A 70 29.76 -8.47 -4.67
C LEU A 70 30.20 -8.65 -6.14
N ILE A 71 29.44 -8.10 -7.09
CA ILE A 71 29.81 -8.11 -8.51
C ILE A 71 31.12 -7.32 -8.73
N LEU A 72 31.29 -6.18 -8.06
CA LEU A 72 32.51 -5.39 -8.15
C LEU A 72 33.72 -6.17 -7.58
N GLU A 73 33.56 -6.75 -6.40
CA GLU A 73 34.60 -7.58 -5.77
C GLU A 73 35.02 -8.77 -6.64
N LEU A 74 34.06 -9.44 -7.29
CA LEU A 74 34.33 -10.53 -8.24
C LEU A 74 35.08 -10.06 -9.50
N LYS A 75 34.87 -8.82 -9.95
CA LYS A 75 35.61 -8.27 -11.09
C LYS A 75 37.06 -7.94 -10.70
N LEU A 76 37.26 -7.42 -9.50
CA LEU A 76 38.57 -7.02 -8.99
C LEU A 76 39.47 -8.23 -8.65
N THR A 77 38.89 -9.39 -8.34
CA THR A 77 39.62 -10.63 -8.03
C THR A 77 40.03 -11.46 -9.24
N LYS A 78 39.61 -11.07 -10.46
CA LYS A 78 39.99 -11.74 -11.73
C LYS A 78 41.22 -11.13 -12.42
N HIS A 79 41.92 -10.21 -11.76
CA HIS A 79 43.23 -9.68 -12.14
C HIS A 79 44.28 -10.12 -11.12
#